data_AF-A0A927XAQ5-F1
#
_entry.id   AF-A0A927XAQ5-F1
#
_cell.length_a   1.000
_cell.length_b   1.000
_cell.length_c   1.000
_cell.angle_alpha   90.00
_cell.angle_beta   90.00
_cell.angle_gamma   90.00
#
_symmetry.space_group_name_H-M   'P 1'
#
loop_
_entity.id
_entity.type
_entity.pdbx_description
1 polymer ?
#
loop_
_entity_poly.entity_id
_entity_poly.type
_entity_poly.pdbx_seq_one_letter_code
_entity_poly.pdbx_strand_id
1 'polypeptide(L)' 'MKNKFLNQDIEILGLDISTLADLKNKNISLIKDLWVMNRRELKNIELTDCQINQIIIKLQLIGLDINKRSYN' A
#
# COMPACT_ATOMS: atom_id res chain seq x y z
N MET A 1 -1.46 -10.75 -16.57
CA MET A 1 -1.33 -9.29 -16.85
C MET A 1 -0.41 -8.71 -15.79
N LYS A 2 0.85 -8.33 -16.11
CA LYS A 2 1.72 -7.68 -15.12
C LYS A 2 1.17 -6.28 -14.87
N ASN A 3 0.69 -5.99 -13.66
CA ASN A 3 0.19 -4.67 -13.34
C ASN A 3 1.38 -3.67 -13.40
N LYS A 4 1.30 -2.69 -14.30
CA LYS A 4 2.39 -1.74 -14.61
C LYS A 4 2.81 -0.87 -13.43
N PHE A 5 2.00 -0.82 -12.38
CA PHE A 5 2.23 0.01 -11.20
C PHE A 5 3.07 -0.68 -10.13
N LEU A 6 3.21 -2.01 -10.15
CA LEU A 6 3.84 -2.77 -9.05
C LEU A 6 5.29 -2.37 -8.75
N ASN A 7 6.05 -1.99 -9.77
CA ASN A 7 7.44 -1.58 -9.64
C ASN A 7 7.62 -0.06 -9.53
N GLN A 8 6.53 0.70 -9.40
CA GLN A 8 6.58 2.15 -9.22
C GLN A 8 6.63 2.51 -7.73
N ASP A 9 7.17 3.70 -7.43
CA ASP A 9 7.24 4.24 -6.08
C ASP A 9 5.83 4.49 -5.51
N ILE A 10 5.64 4.30 -4.21
CA ILE A 10 4.36 4.56 -3.53
C ILE A 10 3.91 6.02 -3.61
N GLU A 11 4.79 6.96 -3.92
CA GLU A 11 4.47 8.38 -4.13
C GLU A 11 3.39 8.59 -5.19
N ILE A 12 3.31 7.74 -6.21
CA ILE A 12 2.29 7.88 -7.26
C ILE A 12 0.87 7.68 -6.73
N LEU A 13 0.70 7.05 -5.55
CA LEU A 13 -0.61 6.82 -4.94
C LEU A 13 -1.22 8.13 -4.40
N GLY A 14 -0.41 9.18 -4.23
CA GLY A 14 -0.87 10.45 -3.66
C GLY A 14 -1.46 10.26 -2.27
N LEU A 15 -0.73 9.53 -1.42
CA LEU A 15 -1.03 9.38 0.01
C LEU A 15 -0.63 10.66 0.76
N ASP A 16 -1.17 10.83 1.96
CA ASP A 16 -0.78 11.95 2.81
C ASP A 16 0.70 11.82 3.21
N ILE A 17 1.35 12.97 3.42
CA ILE A 17 2.79 13.02 3.70
C ILE A 17 3.17 12.17 4.92
N SER A 18 2.34 12.15 5.96
CA SER A 18 2.54 11.33 7.15
C SER A 18 2.50 9.84 6.82
N THR A 19 1.46 9.38 6.12
CA THR A 19 1.33 7.98 5.67
C THR A 19 2.52 7.56 4.81
N LEU A 20 2.96 8.43 3.90
CA LEU A 20 4.09 8.14 3.02
C LEU A 20 5.41 8.04 3.80
N ALA A 21 5.62 8.94 4.76
CA ALA A 21 6.78 8.90 5.65
C ALA A 21 6.78 7.62 6.50
N ASP A 22 5.64 7.26 7.09
CA ASP A 22 5.50 6.03 7.88
C ASP A 22 5.86 4.78 7.05
N LEU A 23 5.37 4.69 5.81
CA LEU A 23 5.69 3.59 4.90
C LEU A 23 7.19 3.55 4.54
N LYS A 24 7.78 4.68 4.15
CA LYS A 24 9.20 4.75 3.79
C LYS A 24 10.12 4.45 4.97
N ASN A 25 9.77 4.89 6.17
CA ASN A 25 10.50 4.56 7.40
C ASN A 25 10.50 3.06 7.73
N LYS A 26 9.51 2.31 7.21
CA LYS A 26 9.42 0.86 7.33
C LYS A 26 9.92 0.14 6.06
N ASN A 27 10.69 0.83 5.21
CA ASN A 27 11.26 0.35 3.94
C ASN A 27 10.23 -0.06 2.87
N ILE A 28 9.00 0.42 2.97
CA ILE A 28 7.96 0.21 1.95
C ILE A 28 8.05 1.38 0.97
N SER A 29 8.71 1.15 -0.15
CA SER A 29 8.96 2.19 -1.17
C SER A 29 8.27 1.89 -2.49
N LEU A 30 7.99 0.62 -2.79
CA LEU A 30 7.31 0.22 -4.03
C LEU A 30 5.87 -0.23 -3.76
N ILE A 31 5.01 -0.04 -4.76
CA ILE A 31 3.61 -0.48 -4.69
C ILE A 31 3.49 -1.97 -4.43
N LYS A 32 4.35 -2.82 -5.00
CA LYS A 32 4.33 -4.27 -4.74
C LYS A 32 4.59 -4.61 -3.27
N ASP A 33 5.43 -3.83 -2.59
CA ASP A 33 5.80 -4.07 -1.19
C ASP A 33 4.60 -3.76 -0.29
N LEU A 34 3.85 -2.70 -0.63
CA LEU A 34 2.61 -2.34 0.04
C LEU A 34 1.46 -3.30 -0.29
N TRP A 35 1.37 -3.73 -1.55
CA TRP A 35 0.25 -4.52 -2.07
C TRP A 35 0.19 -5.94 -1.48
N VAL A 36 1.35 -6.51 -1.10
CA VAL A 36 1.40 -7.83 -0.44
C VAL A 36 0.99 -7.77 1.03
N MET A 37 0.91 -6.57 1.63
CA MET A 37 0.55 -6.42 3.04
C MET A 37 -0.95 -6.47 3.24
N ASN A 38 -1.38 -7.17 4.29
CA ASN A 38 -2.77 -7.17 4.74
C ASN A 38 -3.02 -6.10 5.83
N ARG A 39 -4.30 -5.85 6.14
CA ARG A 39 -4.71 -4.87 7.17
C ARG A 39 -4.04 -5.10 8.53
N ARG A 40 -3.82 -6.35 8.94
CA ARG A 40 -3.17 -6.66 10.21
C ARG A 40 -1.69 -6.30 10.18
N GLU A 41 -0.98 -6.58 9.08
CA GLU A 41 0.42 -6.20 8.90
C GLU A 41 0.60 -4.69 8.85
N LEU A 42 -0.33 -3.97 8.20
CA LEU A 42 -0.34 -2.51 8.22
C LEU A 42 -0.55 -1.95 9.64
N LYS A 43 -1.41 -2.57 10.45
CA LYS A 43 -1.54 -2.21 11.87
C LYS A 43 -0.28 -2.52 12.70
N ASN A 44 0.42 -3.61 12.39
CA ASN A 44 1.65 -3.98 13.08
C ASN A 44 2.80 -2.99 12.82
N ILE A 45 2.74 -2.23 11.73
CA ILE A 45 3.67 -1.12 11.45
C ILE A 45 3.12 0.24 11.92
N GLU A 46 2.13 0.21 12.82
CA GLU A 46 1.58 1.38 13.53
C GLU A 46 0.76 2.34 12.66
N LEU A 47 0.29 1.90 11.47
CA LEU A 47 -0.66 2.68 10.68
C LEU A 47 -2.05 2.66 11.32
N THR A 48 -2.66 3.84 11.37
CA THR A 48 -4.03 4.02 11.86
C THR A 48 -5.06 3.47 10.89
N ASP A 49 -6.27 3.18 11.38
CA ASP A 49 -7.36 2.73 10.52
C ASP A 49 -7.70 3.74 9.40
N CYS A 50 -7.51 5.04 9.64
CA CYS A 50 -7.69 6.08 8.63
C CYS A 50 -6.66 5.97 7.50
N GLN A 51 -5.37 5.87 7.85
CA GLN A 51 -4.28 5.71 6.88
C GLN A 51 -4.43 4.41 6.08
N ILE A 52 -4.79 3.31 6.76
CA ILE A 52 -5.01 2.02 6.09
C ILE A 52 -6.16 2.11 5.09
N ASN A 53 -7.27 2.74 5.46
CA ASN A 53 -8.40 2.93 4.55
C ASN A 53 -8.00 3.80 3.34
N GLN A 54 -7.20 4.85 3.56
CA GLN A 54 -6.66 5.67 2.48
C GLN A 54 -5.82 4.82 1.50
N ILE A 55 -4.88 4.04 2.02
CA ILE A 55 -4.03 3.14 1.23
C ILE A 55 -4.87 2.19 0.37
N ILE A 56 -5.87 1.54 0.98
CA ILE A 56 -6.78 0.61 0.27
C ILE A 56 -7.48 1.33 -0.89
N ILE A 57 -8.06 2.50 -0.64
CA ILE A 57 -8.75 3.28 -1.67
C ILE A 57 -7.80 3.65 -2.81
N LYS A 58 -6.58 4.13 -2.50
CA LYS A 58 -5.61 4.53 -3.52
C LYS A 58 -5.13 3.36 -4.38
N LEU A 59 -4.92 2.19 -3.79
CA LEU A 59 -4.59 0.98 -4.54
C LEU A 59 -5.75 0.55 -5.45
N GLN A 60 -6.99 0.62 -4.97
CA GLN A 60 -8.17 0.26 -5.76
C GLN A 60 -8.35 1.18 -6.99
N LEU A 61 -8.04 2.47 -6.87
CA LEU A 61 -8.07 3.43 -7.98
C LEU A 61 -7.10 3.07 -9.11
N ILE A 62 -6.01 2.33 -8.81
CA ILE A 62 -5.06 1.83 -9.82
C ILE A 62 -5.26 0.34 -10.15
N GLY A 63 -6.40 -0.23 -9.75
CA GLY A 63 -6.78 -1.61 -10.04
C GLY A 63 -6.07 -2.66 -9.20
N LEU A 64 -5.56 -2.29 -8.01
CA LEU A 64 -4.95 -3.20 -7.04
C LEU A 64 -5.83 -3.32 -5.79
N ASP A 65 -5.96 -4.52 -5.24
CA ASP A 65 -6.72 -4.76 -4.01
C ASP A 65 -5.83 -5.49 -2.99
N ILE A 66 -5.73 -4.94 -1.79
CA ILE A 66 -5.00 -5.49 -0.64
C ILE A 66 -5.62 -6.82 -0.17
N ASN A 67 -6.92 -7.02 -0.38
CA ASN A 67 -7.64 -8.19 0.13
C ASN A 67 -7.74 -9.34 -0.88
N LYS A 68 -7.30 -9.14 -2.13
CA LYS A 68 -7.12 -10.27 -3.03
C LYS A 68 -5.90 -11.04 -2.54
N ARG A 69 -6.12 -12.07 -1.72
CA ARG A 69 -5.17 -13.18 -1.59
C ARG A 69 -4.80 -13.59 -3.01
N SER A 70 -3.63 -13.16 -3.47
CA SER A 70 -2.93 -13.87 -4.54
C SER A 70 -2.56 -15.21 -3.94
N TYR A 71 -3.51 -16.15 -3.95
CA TYR A 71 -3.20 -17.56 -3.94
C TYR A 71 -2.30 -17.78 -5.15
N ASN A 72 -0.99 -17.85 -4.90
CA ASN A 72 -0.16 -18.73 -5.72
C ASN A 72 -0.54 -20.17 -5.38
#